data_AF-A0A7S1FVS9-F1
#
_entry.id   AF-A0A7S1FVS9-F1
#
_cell.length_a   1.000
_cell.length_b   1.000
_cell.length_c   1.000
_cell.angle_alpha   90.00
_cell.angle_beta   90.00
_cell.angle_gamma   90.00
#
_symmetry.space_group_name_H-M   'P 1'
#
loop_
_entity.id
_entity.type
_entity.pdbx_description
1 polymer ?
#
loop_
_entity_poly.entity_id
_entity_poly.type
_entity_poly.pdbx_seq_one_letter_code
_entity_poly.pdbx_strand_id
1 'polypeptide(L)'
;MDLVKMRDPRILEDGWIPPSSYASLREQSIKRGIRVPIEEKKDISPSFLQRQKKIVVLVNEGTASSAEVFASSLRDNGRLVALVGAKTYGKGLIQHTFRMSDGGGLRLTVAEYLTPALKHVTKVGGANFDQITGEYVGGGIMPDIECDSKGIPSNPGADICVAIGIDAIENANEENYANSLIRKPTS
;
A
#
# COMPACT_ATOMS: atom_id res chain seq x y z
N MET A 1 -6.07 -0.45 12.51
CA MET A 1 -4.83 -0.75 11.79
C MET A 1 -3.92 0.45 11.90
N ASP A 2 -2.79 0.33 12.59
CA ASP A 2 -1.78 1.38 12.69
C ASP A 2 -0.84 1.24 11.48
N LEU A 3 -1.11 2.02 10.42
CA LEU A 3 -0.31 2.01 9.19
C LEU A 3 1.00 2.79 9.34
N VAL A 4 1.23 3.41 10.50
CA VAL A 4 2.40 4.26 10.77
C VAL A 4 3.10 3.75 12.02
N LYS A 5 4.36 3.35 11.87
CA LYS A 5 5.25 2.98 12.97
C LYS A 5 6.23 4.14 13.24
N MET A 6 6.16 4.71 14.44
CA MET A 6 7.09 5.77 14.86
C MET A 6 8.43 5.17 15.29
N ARG A 7 9.52 5.88 14.99
CA ARG A 7 10.88 5.42 15.27
C ARG A 7 11.37 5.75 16.68
N ASP A 8 10.87 6.84 17.29
CA ASP A 8 11.17 7.19 18.68
C ASP A 8 9.90 7.70 19.39
N PRO A 9 9.39 6.98 20.41
CA PRO A 9 8.21 7.39 21.17
C PRO A 9 8.43 8.64 22.05
N ARG A 10 9.67 9.06 22.32
CA ARG A 10 9.96 10.26 23.14
C ARG A 10 9.67 11.57 22.42
N ILE A 11 9.53 11.56 21.09
CA ILE A 11 9.08 12.71 20.30
C ILE A 11 7.63 13.11 20.66
N LEU A 12 6.89 12.23 21.36
CA LEU A 12 5.54 12.50 21.86
C LEU A 12 5.50 13.36 23.13
N GLU A 13 6.61 13.54 23.86
CA GLU A 13 6.59 14.36 25.10
C GLU A 13 6.31 15.84 24.81
N ASP A 14 6.60 16.33 23.59
CA ASP A 14 6.37 17.71 23.18
C ASP A 14 4.93 17.99 22.68
N GLY A 15 3.96 17.09 22.93
CA GLY A 15 2.56 17.33 22.55
C GLY A 15 2.31 17.25 21.04
N TRP A 16 3.20 16.61 20.27
CA TRP A 16 3.02 16.43 18.84
C TRP A 16 1.84 15.50 18.53
N ILE A 17 0.81 16.05 17.90
CA ILE A 17 -0.33 15.31 17.37
C ILE A 17 -0.08 15.12 15.86
N PRO A 18 0.18 13.89 15.36
CA PRO A 18 0.36 13.67 13.92
C PRO A 18 -0.80 14.27 13.14
N PRO A 19 -0.56 14.95 12.00
CA PRO A 19 -1.65 15.40 11.13
C PRO A 19 -2.61 14.23 10.85
N SER A 20 -3.92 14.50 10.71
CA SER A 20 -4.95 13.47 10.51
C SER A 20 -4.66 12.51 9.35
N SER A 21 -3.85 12.93 8.38
CA SER A 21 -3.36 12.11 7.28
C SER A 21 -2.40 10.96 7.68
N TYR A 22 -1.86 10.96 8.91
CA TYR A 22 -0.86 9.99 9.38
C TYR A 22 -1.32 9.17 10.59
N ALA A 23 -2.36 9.62 11.30
CA ALA A 23 -2.86 8.93 12.47
C ALA A 23 -3.87 7.85 12.07
N SER A 24 -3.76 6.64 12.63
CA SER A 24 -4.80 5.64 12.44
C SER A 24 -6.13 6.10 13.04
N LEU A 25 -7.25 5.49 12.61
CA LEU A 25 -8.55 5.74 13.23
C LEU A 25 -8.53 5.49 14.76
N ARG A 26 -7.72 4.55 15.23
CA ARG A 26 -7.54 4.26 16.66
C ARG A 26 -6.76 5.37 17.36
N GLU A 27 -5.70 5.87 16.75
CA GLU A 27 -4.92 6.97 17.32
C GLU A 27 -5.72 8.28 17.29
N GLN A 28 -6.51 8.51 16.24
CA GLN A 28 -7.43 9.64 16.14
C GLN A 28 -8.55 9.56 17.18
N SER A 29 -9.09 8.37 17.48
CA SER A 29 -10.11 8.22 18.51
C SER A 29 -9.55 8.46 19.92
N ILE A 30 -8.34 7.99 20.21
CA ILE A 30 -7.69 8.17 21.52
C ILE A 30 -7.21 9.62 21.70
N LYS A 31 -6.50 10.20 20.72
CA LYS A 31 -5.88 11.53 20.87
C LYS A 31 -6.82 12.70 20.55
N ARG A 32 -7.79 12.51 19.66
CA ARG A 32 -8.69 13.58 19.19
C ARG A 32 -10.16 13.35 19.56
N GLY A 33 -10.48 12.26 20.25
CA GLY A 33 -11.87 11.93 20.61
C GLY A 33 -12.78 11.67 19.41
N ILE A 34 -12.21 11.44 18.22
CA ILE A 34 -12.97 11.14 17.01
C ILE A 34 -13.61 9.77 17.19
N ARG A 35 -14.91 9.75 17.47
CA ARG A 35 -15.69 8.52 17.50
C ARG A 35 -16.16 8.25 16.08
N VAL A 36 -15.63 7.20 15.47
CA VAL A 36 -16.27 6.63 14.29
C VAL A 36 -17.60 6.05 14.79
N PRO A 37 -18.76 6.47 14.27
CA PRO A 37 -19.99 5.76 14.56
C PRO A 37 -19.75 4.30 14.19
N ILE A 38 -19.87 3.41 15.17
CA ILE A 38 -19.93 1.98 14.88
C ILE A 38 -21.28 1.84 14.20
N GLU A 39 -21.32 1.95 12.86
CA GLU A 39 -22.41 1.35 12.14
C GLU A 39 -22.38 -0.13 12.54
N GLU A 40 -23.43 -0.58 13.23
CA GLU A 40 -23.67 -2.01 13.37
C GLU A 40 -23.46 -2.63 12.00
N LYS A 41 -22.69 -3.72 11.96
CA LYS A 41 -22.34 -4.43 10.74
C LYS A 41 -23.64 -4.81 10.05
N LYS A 42 -24.14 -3.93 9.18
CA LYS A 42 -25.41 -4.09 8.49
C LYS A 42 -25.25 -5.39 7.75
N ASP A 43 -26.11 -6.37 8.02
CA ASP A 43 -26.01 -7.69 7.42
C ASP A 43 -25.76 -7.50 5.94
N ILE A 44 -24.53 -7.83 5.53
CA ILE A 44 -24.08 -7.51 4.20
C ILE A 44 -24.83 -8.49 3.31
N SER A 45 -25.96 -8.04 2.77
CA SER A 45 -26.78 -8.90 1.93
C SER A 45 -25.88 -9.49 0.84
N PRO A 46 -26.04 -10.77 0.46
CA PRO A 46 -25.28 -11.35 -0.64
C PRO A 46 -25.34 -10.48 -1.91
N SER A 47 -26.48 -9.80 -2.11
CA SER A 47 -26.69 -8.82 -3.19
C SER A 47 -25.75 -7.59 -3.12
N PHE A 48 -25.32 -7.17 -1.92
CA PHE A 48 -24.41 -6.04 -1.74
C PHE A 48 -22.97 -6.42 -2.10
N LEU A 49 -22.51 -7.62 -1.72
CA LEU A 49 -21.22 -8.16 -2.17
C LEU A 49 -21.21 -8.37 -3.68
N GLN A 50 -22.31 -8.87 -4.27
CA GLN A 50 -22.48 -9.00 -5.72
C GLN A 50 -22.51 -7.66 -6.48
N ARG A 51 -22.85 -6.54 -5.81
CA ARG A 51 -22.79 -5.19 -6.39
C ARG A 51 -21.41 -4.54 -6.31
N GLN A 52 -20.45 -5.11 -5.58
CA GLN A 52 -19.11 -4.55 -5.55
C GLN A 52 -18.39 -4.83 -6.88
N LYS A 53 -18.03 -3.76 -7.59
CA LYS A 53 -17.24 -3.88 -8.80
C LYS A 53 -15.86 -4.47 -8.49
N LYS A 54 -15.39 -5.36 -9.35
CA LYS A 54 -14.01 -5.86 -9.36
C LYS A 54 -13.05 -4.68 -9.57
N ILE A 55 -11.91 -4.70 -8.88
CA ILE A 55 -10.88 -3.66 -8.96
C ILE A 55 -9.55 -4.35 -9.25
N VAL A 56 -8.86 -3.87 -10.28
CA VAL A 56 -7.44 -4.09 -10.52
C VAL A 56 -6.73 -2.75 -10.39
N VAL A 57 -5.52 -2.76 -9.83
CA VAL A 57 -4.67 -1.58 -9.71
C VAL A 57 -3.39 -1.81 -10.49
N LEU A 58 -3.03 -0.84 -11.33
CA LEU A 58 -1.76 -0.86 -12.07
C LEU A 58 -0.70 -0.07 -11.30
N VAL A 59 0.52 -0.61 -11.21
CA VAL A 59 1.66 0.00 -10.53
C VAL A 59 2.94 -0.09 -11.36
N ASN A 60 3.91 0.75 -11.04
CA ASN A 60 5.23 0.74 -11.68
C ASN A 60 6.31 1.25 -10.72
N GLU A 61 7.55 1.35 -11.19
CA GLU A 61 8.71 1.81 -10.42
C GLU A 61 8.59 3.28 -9.97
N GLY A 62 7.72 4.06 -10.61
CA GLY A 62 7.37 5.43 -10.20
C GLY A 62 6.29 5.51 -9.11
N THR A 63 5.61 4.41 -8.82
CA THR A 63 4.59 4.34 -7.77
C THR A 63 5.26 4.46 -6.40
N ALA A 64 4.99 5.54 -5.67
CA ALA A 64 5.71 5.87 -4.44
C ALA A 64 4.80 6.49 -3.37
N SER A 65 5.18 6.35 -2.09
CA SER A 65 4.55 7.04 -0.96
C SER A 65 3.07 6.68 -0.81
N SER A 66 2.17 7.67 -0.76
CA SER A 66 0.73 7.43 -0.56
C SER A 66 0.12 6.46 -1.58
N ALA A 67 0.64 6.39 -2.81
CA ALA A 67 0.19 5.43 -3.82
C ALA A 67 0.50 3.97 -3.41
N GLU A 68 1.66 3.74 -2.77
CA GLU A 68 2.04 2.42 -2.25
C GLU A 68 1.15 2.03 -1.06
N VAL A 69 0.90 2.96 -0.15
CA VAL A 69 -0.01 2.74 0.98
C VAL A 69 -1.43 2.40 0.48
N PHE A 70 -1.91 3.11 -0.54
CA PHE A 70 -3.22 2.84 -1.15
C PHE A 70 -3.28 1.45 -1.81
N ALA A 71 -2.31 1.13 -2.67
CA ALA A 71 -2.26 -0.15 -3.36
C ALA A 71 -2.16 -1.34 -2.39
N SER A 72 -1.25 -1.27 -1.41
CA SER A 72 -1.12 -2.31 -0.37
C SER A 72 -2.37 -2.40 0.51
N SER A 73 -3.02 -1.27 0.81
CA SER A 73 -4.25 -1.28 1.61
C SER A 73 -5.39 -2.03 0.92
N LEU A 74 -5.54 -1.88 -0.40
CA LEU A 74 -6.56 -2.62 -1.13
C LEU A 74 -6.19 -4.10 -1.30
N ARG A 75 -4.91 -4.39 -1.57
CA ARG A 75 -4.42 -5.76 -1.76
C ARG A 75 -4.52 -6.58 -0.46
N ASP A 76 -3.92 -6.10 0.61
CA ASP A 76 -3.78 -6.86 1.86
C ASP A 76 -5.13 -7.04 2.59
N ASN A 77 -6.13 -6.19 2.31
CA ASN A 77 -7.50 -6.35 2.80
C ASN A 77 -8.38 -7.24 1.88
N GLY A 78 -7.81 -7.84 0.82
CA GLY A 78 -8.54 -8.71 -0.10
C GLY A 78 -9.58 -7.99 -0.97
N ARG A 79 -9.42 -6.68 -1.20
CA ARG A 79 -10.35 -5.89 -2.03
C ARG A 79 -10.00 -5.93 -3.51
N LEU A 80 -8.72 -6.11 -3.84
CA LEU A 80 -8.26 -6.22 -5.22
C LEU A 80 -8.45 -7.62 -5.75
N VAL A 81 -8.75 -7.70 -7.05
CA VAL A 81 -8.57 -8.92 -7.84
C VAL A 81 -7.08 -9.18 -8.04
N ALA A 82 -6.34 -8.17 -8.47
CA ALA A 82 -4.89 -8.24 -8.64
C ALA A 82 -4.26 -6.83 -8.61
N LEU A 83 -3.02 -6.79 -8.15
CA LEU A 83 -2.07 -5.71 -8.36
C LEU A 83 -1.18 -6.07 -9.55
N VAL A 84 -1.17 -5.27 -10.61
CA VAL A 84 -0.52 -5.60 -11.88
C VAL A 84 0.52 -4.54 -12.23
N GLY A 85 1.67 -4.93 -12.76
CA GLY A 85 2.69 -3.96 -13.19
C GLY A 85 4.10 -4.34 -12.80
N ALA A 86 4.89 -3.35 -12.37
CA ALA A 86 6.25 -3.55 -11.91
C ALA A 86 6.41 -3.20 -10.42
N LYS A 87 7.51 -3.65 -9.82
CA LYS A 87 7.91 -3.32 -8.46
C LYS A 87 7.81 -1.82 -8.19
N THR A 88 7.12 -1.42 -7.11
CA THR A 88 7.00 0.00 -6.74
C THR A 88 8.30 0.57 -6.16
N TYR A 89 8.37 1.90 -6.03
CA TYR A 89 9.61 2.61 -5.65
C TYR A 89 10.16 2.25 -4.25
N GLY A 90 9.28 2.06 -3.26
CA GLY A 90 9.66 1.77 -1.88
C GLY A 90 9.88 3.00 -1.00
N LYS A 91 9.07 4.05 -1.17
CA LYS A 91 9.12 5.28 -0.34
C LYS A 91 8.09 5.21 0.77
N GLY A 92 8.34 4.37 1.77
CA GLY A 92 7.48 4.24 2.94
C GLY A 92 7.87 5.14 4.11
N LEU A 93 8.52 6.28 3.91
CA LEU A 93 9.01 7.14 5.01
C LEU A 93 8.21 8.44 5.14
N ILE A 94 7.93 8.83 6.38
CA ILE A 94 7.30 10.10 6.74
C ILE A 94 8.39 11.05 7.23
N GLN A 95 8.47 12.20 6.58
CA GLN A 95 9.42 13.25 6.94
C GLN A 95 8.69 14.47 7.48
N HIS A 96 9.23 15.05 8.55
CA HIS A 96 8.75 16.29 9.14
C HIS A 96 9.85 17.36 9.07
N THR A 97 9.45 18.62 8.86
CA THR A 97 10.38 19.75 8.84
C THR A 97 10.22 20.57 10.11
N PHE A 98 11.28 20.62 10.92
CA PHE A 98 11.37 21.44 12.11
C PHE A 98 11.97 22.79 11.74
N ARG A 99 11.27 23.88 12.06
CA ARG A 99 11.81 25.24 11.86
C ARG A 99 12.78 25.56 12.99
N MET A 100 13.93 26.12 12.63
CA MET A 100 14.96 26.54 13.58
C MET A 100 14.82 28.04 13.88
N SER A 101 15.31 28.46 15.04
CA SER A 101 15.20 29.85 15.53
C SER A 101 15.96 30.86 14.67
N ASP A 102 16.94 30.41 13.89
CA ASP A 102 17.74 31.19 12.95
C ASP A 102 17.09 31.32 11.56
N GLY A 103 15.88 30.78 11.38
CA GLY A 103 15.18 30.74 10.08
C GLY A 103 15.55 29.53 9.21
N GLY A 104 16.45 28.66 9.67
CA GLY A 104 16.77 27.39 9.04
C GLY A 104 15.66 26.34 9.18
N GLY A 105 15.83 25.19 8.52
CA GLY A 105 14.88 24.09 8.55
C GLY A 105 15.59 22.74 8.59
N LEU A 106 15.19 21.89 9.54
CA LEU A 106 15.69 20.54 9.72
C LEU A 106 14.64 19.53 9.28
N ARG A 107 14.92 18.76 8.22
CA ARG A 107 14.00 17.72 7.71
C ARG A 107 14.43 16.35 8.21
N LEU A 108 13.63 15.77 9.10
CA LEU A 108 13.91 14.46 9.71
C LEU A 108 12.84 13.44 9.33
N THR A 109 13.27 12.20 9.14
CA THR A 109 12.36 11.06 9.05
C THR A 109 11.88 10.71 10.46
N VAL A 110 10.58 10.86 10.71
CA VAL A 110 9.99 10.69 12.04
C VAL A 110 9.24 9.35 12.18
N ALA A 111 8.80 8.78 11.07
CA ALA A 111 8.05 7.54 11.06
C ALA A 111 8.17 6.81 9.71
N GLU A 112 7.71 5.56 9.68
CA GLU A 112 7.58 4.75 8.48
C GLU A 112 6.15 4.19 8.33
N TYR A 113 5.76 3.93 7.09
CA TYR A 113 4.52 3.24 6.76
C TYR A 113 4.70 1.73 6.76
N LEU A 114 3.73 1.04 7.34
CA LEU A 114 3.56 -0.41 7.23
C LEU A 114 2.29 -0.71 6.43
N THR A 115 2.32 -1.79 5.66
CA THR A 115 1.10 -2.30 5.02
C THR A 115 0.15 -2.88 6.07
N PRO A 116 -1.14 -3.11 5.74
CA PRO A 116 -2.06 -3.86 6.60
C PRO A 116 -1.48 -5.19 7.10
N ALA A 117 -0.76 -5.93 6.24
CA ALA A 117 -0.09 -7.17 6.62
C ALA A 117 1.19 -6.98 7.47
N LEU A 118 1.42 -5.78 8.02
CA LEU A 118 2.59 -5.39 8.81
C LEU A 118 3.92 -5.50 8.06
N LYS A 119 3.89 -5.44 6.72
CA LYS A 119 5.11 -5.42 5.89
C LYS A 119 5.68 -4.01 5.77
N HIS A 120 7.01 -3.90 5.75
CA HIS A 120 7.69 -2.63 5.50
C HIS A 120 7.65 -2.28 4.00
N VAL A 121 7.21 -1.06 3.67
CA VAL A 121 7.26 -0.55 2.28
C VAL A 121 8.65 0.01 1.95
N THR A 122 9.35 0.53 2.96
CA THR A 122 10.65 1.20 2.78
C THR A 122 11.79 0.22 2.55
N LYS A 123 12.71 0.58 1.65
CA LYS A 123 14.04 -0.04 1.55
C LYS A 123 14.94 0.44 2.70
N VAL A 124 14.80 -0.07 3.92
CA VAL A 124 15.66 0.37 5.02
C VAL A 124 16.97 -0.43 5.02
N GLY A 125 18.07 0.18 4.58
CA GLY A 125 19.45 -0.33 4.76
C GLY A 125 19.97 -1.33 3.70
N GLY A 126 19.16 -1.70 2.71
CA GLY A 126 19.42 -2.83 1.82
C GLY A 126 18.26 -3.83 1.90
N ALA A 127 18.16 -4.76 0.95
CA ALA A 127 17.18 -5.82 1.06
C ALA A 127 17.59 -6.73 2.23
N ASN A 128 16.84 -6.73 3.33
CA ASN A 128 17.08 -7.67 4.42
C ASN A 128 16.33 -8.96 4.10
N PHE A 129 16.99 -10.11 4.24
CA PHE A 129 16.34 -11.40 4.08
C PHE A 129 15.61 -11.74 5.37
N ASP A 130 14.29 -11.83 5.35
CA ASP A 130 13.50 -12.28 6.49
C ASP A 130 13.61 -13.81 6.58
N GLN A 131 14.32 -14.28 7.60
CA GLN A 131 14.60 -15.71 7.82
C GLN A 131 13.36 -16.53 8.20
N ILE A 132 12.27 -15.88 8.60
CA ILE A 132 11.02 -16.55 9.01
C ILE A 132 10.12 -16.73 7.79
N THR A 133 10.05 -15.73 6.91
CA THR A 133 9.19 -15.75 5.73
C THR A 133 9.90 -16.20 4.46
N GLY A 134 11.24 -16.23 4.46
CA GLY A 134 12.06 -16.54 3.28
C GLY A 134 12.03 -15.45 2.21
N GLU A 135 11.51 -14.26 2.53
CA GLU A 135 11.28 -13.16 1.59
C GLU A 135 12.35 -12.06 1.78
N TYR A 136 12.85 -11.50 0.69
CA TYR A 136 13.64 -10.27 0.76
C TYR A 136 12.72 -9.09 1.10
N VAL A 137 12.72 -8.65 2.36
CA VAL A 137 12.05 -7.42 2.80
C VAL A 137 12.88 -6.22 2.35
N GLY A 138 12.60 -5.75 1.13
CA GLY A 138 13.43 -4.75 0.47
C GLY A 138 12.70 -3.92 -0.58
N GLY A 139 12.14 -2.80 -0.12
CA GLY A 139 11.83 -1.61 -0.92
C GLY A 139 10.78 -1.79 -2.01
N GLY A 140 9.56 -1.34 -1.75
CA GLY A 140 8.48 -1.35 -2.72
C GLY A 140 7.62 -2.61 -2.63
N ILE A 141 6.40 -2.50 -3.13
CA ILE A 141 5.37 -3.52 -3.17
C ILE A 141 5.56 -4.32 -4.47
N MET A 142 5.65 -5.64 -4.34
CA MET A 142 5.60 -6.55 -5.49
C MET A 142 4.19 -6.59 -6.07
N PRO A 143 4.01 -6.51 -7.40
CA PRO A 143 2.73 -6.82 -8.02
C PRO A 143 2.41 -8.32 -7.88
N ASP A 144 1.12 -8.65 -7.94
CA ASP A 144 0.65 -10.03 -8.01
C ASP A 144 0.87 -10.62 -9.43
N ILE A 145 0.83 -9.76 -10.46
CA ILE A 145 1.15 -10.10 -11.85
C ILE A 145 2.17 -9.10 -12.38
N GLU A 146 3.36 -9.58 -12.73
CA GLU A 146 4.42 -8.74 -13.26
C GLU A 146 4.23 -8.46 -14.75
N CYS A 147 4.37 -7.20 -15.15
CA CYS A 147 4.41 -6.77 -16.54
C CYS A 147 5.25 -5.49 -16.69
N ASP A 148 6.21 -5.54 -17.58
CA ASP A 148 7.08 -4.41 -17.88
C ASP A 148 6.41 -3.48 -18.91
N SER A 149 5.64 -2.50 -18.44
CA SER A 149 5.17 -1.41 -19.29
C SER A 149 6.20 -0.29 -19.36
N LYS A 150 6.63 0.06 -20.59
CA LYS A 150 7.54 1.20 -20.85
C LYS A 150 6.82 2.56 -20.92
N GLY A 151 5.58 2.63 -20.42
CA GLY A 151 4.80 3.85 -20.26
C GLY A 151 3.43 3.76 -20.93
N ILE A 152 2.43 4.44 -20.36
CA ILE A 152 1.12 4.65 -20.98
C ILE A 152 1.31 5.70 -22.10
N PRO A 153 1.38 5.35 -23.39
CA PRO A 153 1.46 6.33 -24.46
C PRO A 153 0.02 6.79 -24.77
N SER A 154 -0.13 7.71 -25.72
CA SER A 154 -1.40 8.25 -26.26
C SER A 154 -2.52 7.24 -26.58
N ASN A 155 -2.26 5.93 -26.51
CA ASN A 155 -3.25 4.86 -26.57
C ASN A 155 -3.11 3.87 -25.37
N PRO A 156 -3.91 4.02 -24.31
CA PRO A 156 -3.90 3.10 -23.16
C PRO A 156 -4.33 1.67 -23.52
N GLY A 157 -5.02 1.45 -24.64
CA GLY A 157 -5.43 0.11 -25.08
C GLY A 157 -4.30 -0.72 -25.70
N ALA A 158 -3.16 -0.11 -26.03
CA ALA A 158 -1.97 -0.82 -26.51
C ALA A 158 -1.04 -1.29 -25.38
N ASP A 159 -1.37 -0.94 -24.13
CA ASP A 159 -0.56 -1.28 -22.97
C ASP A 159 -0.84 -2.72 -22.51
N ILE A 160 0.23 -3.50 -22.39
CA ILE A 160 0.15 -4.92 -22.01
C ILE A 160 -0.37 -5.10 -20.58
N CYS A 161 -0.02 -4.20 -19.65
CA CYS A 161 -0.51 -4.25 -18.27
C CYS A 161 -2.00 -3.92 -18.20
N VAL A 162 -2.50 -3.04 -19.06
CA VAL A 162 -3.94 -2.77 -19.19
C VAL A 162 -4.67 -4.01 -19.71
N ALA A 163 -4.15 -4.67 -20.75
CA ALA A 163 -4.75 -5.90 -21.27
C ALA A 163 -4.79 -7.02 -20.21
N ILE A 164 -3.68 -7.24 -19.50
CA ILE A 164 -3.60 -8.19 -18.38
C ILE A 164 -4.59 -7.82 -17.28
N GLY A 165 -4.73 -6.54 -16.96
CA GLY A 165 -5.67 -6.08 -15.95
C GLY A 165 -7.13 -6.33 -16.32
N ILE A 166 -7.49 -6.16 -17.60
CA ILE A 166 -8.83 -6.49 -18.11
C ILE A 166 -9.07 -8.00 -18.03
N ASP A 167 -8.11 -8.80 -18.51
CA ASP A 167 -8.18 -10.27 -18.48
C ASP A 167 -8.32 -10.79 -17.03
N ALA A 168 -7.60 -10.21 -16.08
CA ALA A 168 -7.72 -10.54 -14.67
C ALA A 168 -9.12 -10.22 -14.11
N ILE A 169 -9.74 -9.09 -14.51
CA ILE A 169 -11.09 -8.74 -14.08
C ILE A 169 -12.13 -9.70 -14.64
N GLU A 170 -12.01 -10.05 -15.92
CA GLU A 170 -12.96 -10.94 -16.61
C GLU A 170 -12.91 -12.34 -16.01
N ASN A 171 -11.72 -12.87 -15.75
CA ASN A 171 -11.51 -14.24 -15.29
C ASN A 171 -11.41 -14.41 -13.77
N ALA A 172 -11.55 -13.35 -12.97
CA ALA A 172 -11.40 -13.41 -11.50
C ALA A 172 -12.30 -14.42 -10.76
N ASN A 173 -13.35 -14.93 -11.41
CA ASN A 173 -14.29 -15.89 -10.80
C ASN A 173 -13.89 -17.36 -11.09
N GLU A 174 -12.86 -17.59 -11.90
CA GLU A 174 -12.36 -18.93 -12.18
C GLU A 174 -11.29 -19.29 -11.13
N GLU A 175 -11.59 -20.24 -10.24
CA GLU A 175 -10.65 -20.76 -9.21
C GLU A 175 -9.31 -21.24 -9.79
N ASN A 176 -9.28 -21.58 -11.08
CA ASN A 176 -8.09 -22.04 -11.79
C ASN A 176 -7.19 -20.90 -12.32
N TYR A 177 -7.72 -19.68 -12.46
CA TYR A 177 -7.01 -18.57 -13.08
C TYR A 177 -6.04 -17.87 -12.10
N ALA A 178 -6.40 -17.78 -10.81
CA ALA A 178 -5.49 -17.33 -9.76
C ALA A 178 -4.23 -18.23 -9.63
N ASN A 179 -4.37 -19.53 -9.89
CA ASN A 179 -3.27 -20.48 -9.85
C ASN A 179 -2.41 -20.49 -11.13
N SER A 180 -2.92 -20.00 -12.27
CA SER A 180 -2.19 -19.98 -13.55
C SER A 180 -1.23 -18.79 -13.66
N LEU A 181 -1.58 -17.65 -13.06
CA LEU A 181 -0.76 -16.43 -13.07
C LEU A 181 0.40 -16.45 -12.07
N ILE A 182 0.27 -17.18 -10.96
CA ILE A 182 1.32 -17.36 -9.94
C ILE A 182 2.44 -18.30 -10.44
N ARG A 183 2.23 -19.04 -11.55
CA ARG A 183 3.14 -20.08 -12.07
C ARG A 183 3.88 -19.72 -13.36
N LYS A 184 4.41 -18.51 -13.50
CA LYS A 184 5.49 -18.28 -14.47
C LYS A 184 6.72 -17.61 -13.88
N PRO A 185 7.60 -18.37 -13.21
CA PRO A 185 9.02 -18.19 -13.36
C PRO A 185 9.53 -19.05 -14.53
N THR A 186 10.60 -18.58 -15.18
CA THR A 186 11.46 -19.27 -16.17
C THR A 186 11.10 -19.15 -17.66
N SER A 187 11.83 -18.29 -18.35
CA SER A 187 13.05 -18.70 -19.07
C SER A 187 14.09 -17.59 -19.04
#